data_AF-A0A4U8URV6-F1
#
_entry.id   AF-A0A4U8URV6-F1
#
_cell.length_a   1.000
_cell.length_b   1.000
_cell.length_c   1.000
_cell.angle_alpha   90.00
_cell.angle_beta   90.00
_cell.angle_gamma   90.00
#
_symmetry.space_group_name_H-M   'P 1'
#
loop_
_entity.id
_entity.type
_entity.pdbx_description
1 polymer ?
#
loop_
_entity_poly.entity_id
_entity_poly.type
_entity_poly.pdbx_seq_one_letter_code
_entity_poly.pdbx_strand_id
1 'polypeptide(L)'
;MRYPPCPPHTSSSVLLFLALAVLPFSLLPVVYSQSSCAFMRQTNFVLDTMPDAPEKASGLRTCRASKRTCCTREIEAQMEDQAKTRFEESVHSRIKIIENFFTTHATQFQTLFRDSLKAASVELDLMFARTYGPFYLSHSQIFNDFFERLSNTFVTQLQLNPARLILDDFYRTLYKTIFEIMNPVYITLW
;
A
#
# COMPACT_ATOMS: atom_id res chain seq x y z
N MET A 1 -10.85 -10.38 -13.92
CA MET A 1 -11.90 -11.30 -14.43
C MET A 1 -13.23 -10.61 -14.25
N ARG A 2 -13.91 -10.30 -15.35
CA ARG A 2 -15.17 -9.55 -15.39
C ARG A 2 -16.31 -10.52 -15.06
N TYR A 3 -17.18 -10.13 -14.13
CA TYR A 3 -18.48 -10.78 -13.93
C TYR A 3 -19.27 -10.78 -15.25
N PRO A 4 -20.15 -11.78 -15.48
CA PRO A 4 -20.91 -11.85 -16.72
C PRO A 4 -21.71 -10.55 -16.91
N PRO A 5 -21.67 -9.93 -18.10
CA PRO A 5 -22.61 -8.87 -18.41
C PRO A 5 -24.02 -9.46 -18.44
N CYS A 6 -25.00 -8.75 -17.89
CA CYS A 6 -26.41 -8.97 -18.23
C CYS A 6 -26.53 -8.91 -19.77
N PRO A 7 -27.30 -9.82 -20.40
CA PRO A 7 -27.25 -10.00 -21.84
C PRO A 7 -27.73 -8.74 -22.56
N PRO A 8 -26.97 -8.20 -23.52
CA PRO A 8 -27.53 -7.43 -24.61
C PRO A 8 -27.58 -8.35 -25.84
N HIS A 9 -28.78 -8.71 -26.28
CA HIS A 9 -29.02 -9.00 -27.68
C HIS A 9 -30.32 -8.26 -28.00
N THR A 10 -30.33 -7.34 -28.95
CA THR A 10 -30.37 -7.72 -30.36
C THR A 10 -29.70 -6.67 -31.26
N SER A 11 -29.06 -7.13 -32.35
CA SER A 11 -28.64 -6.27 -33.46
C SER A 11 -29.20 -6.83 -34.77
N SER A 12 -29.94 -5.96 -35.47
CA SER A 12 -30.14 -5.79 -36.93
C SER A 12 -30.72 -6.99 -37.71
N SER A 13 -31.83 -6.91 -38.44
CA SER A 13 -32.31 -5.90 -39.40
C SER A 13 -33.76 -6.30 -39.73
N VAL A 14 -34.80 -5.45 -39.76
CA VAL A 14 -35.16 -4.47 -40.80
C VAL A 14 -36.26 -3.61 -40.15
N LEU A 15 -35.88 -2.41 -39.72
CA LEU A 15 -36.41 -1.13 -40.19
C LEU A 15 -37.93 -0.89 -40.11
N LEU A 16 -38.21 0.19 -39.38
CA LEU A 16 -39.07 1.31 -39.76
C LEU A 16 -40.57 1.22 -39.44
N PHE A 17 -41.03 2.30 -38.82
CA PHE A 17 -42.42 2.68 -38.50
C PHE A 17 -42.97 1.88 -37.30
N LEU A 18 -43.16 2.43 -36.10
CA LEU A 18 -43.85 3.68 -35.79
C LEU A 18 -43.42 4.15 -34.40
N ALA A 19 -42.63 5.22 -34.35
CA ALA A 19 -42.61 6.10 -33.21
C ALA A 19 -43.97 6.81 -33.18
N LEU A 20 -44.84 6.49 -32.21
CA LEU A 20 -45.96 7.31 -31.71
C LEU A 20 -46.87 6.45 -30.80
N ALA A 21 -46.38 6.07 -29.63
CA ALA A 21 -47.25 5.64 -28.52
C ALA A 21 -46.50 5.83 -27.20
N VAL A 22 -46.25 7.09 -26.84
CA VAL A 22 -45.87 7.46 -25.47
C VAL A 22 -47.15 7.39 -24.63
N LEU A 23 -47.33 6.32 -23.86
CA LEU A 23 -48.07 6.30 -22.60
C LEU A 23 -47.49 5.18 -21.71
N PRO A 24 -47.51 5.35 -20.37
CA PRO A 24 -46.44 4.92 -19.48
C PRO A 24 -46.55 3.43 -19.13
N PHE A 25 -45.68 2.60 -19.71
CA PHE A 25 -45.52 1.23 -19.24
C PHE A 25 -44.66 1.25 -17.98
N SER A 26 -45.36 1.25 -16.86
CA SER A 26 -44.89 1.08 -15.48
C SER A 26 -43.56 0.34 -15.34
N LEU A 27 -42.66 0.95 -14.57
CA LEU A 27 -41.55 0.32 -13.86
C LEU A 27 -42.07 -0.84 -12.98
N LEU A 28 -42.31 -2.00 -13.58
CA LEU A 28 -42.36 -3.26 -12.85
C LEU A 28 -40.99 -3.92 -13.02
N PRO A 29 -40.25 -4.19 -11.93
CA PRO A 29 -39.04 -4.99 -12.05
C PRO A 29 -39.48 -6.34 -12.63
N VAL A 30 -38.95 -6.69 -13.80
CA VAL A 30 -39.11 -8.03 -14.37
C VAL A 30 -38.43 -8.99 -13.40
N VAL A 31 -39.21 -9.58 -12.51
CA VAL A 31 -38.78 -10.69 -11.67
C VAL A 31 -38.73 -11.90 -12.60
N TYR A 32 -37.55 -12.21 -13.11
CA TYR A 32 -37.31 -13.46 -13.84
C TYR A 32 -37.62 -14.61 -12.89
N SER A 33 -38.80 -15.23 -13.06
CA SER A 33 -39.17 -16.43 -12.33
C SER A 33 -38.33 -17.58 -12.87
N GLN A 34 -37.16 -17.82 -12.29
CA GLN A 34 -36.38 -19.01 -12.60
C GLN A 34 -37.21 -20.26 -12.25
N SER A 35 -37.37 -21.15 -13.22
CA SER A 35 -38.14 -22.39 -13.07
C SER A 35 -37.30 -23.55 -12.51
N SER A 36 -35.97 -23.41 -12.42
CA SER A 36 -35.06 -24.46 -12.00
C SER A 36 -33.82 -23.89 -11.28
N CYS A 37 -33.27 -24.68 -10.36
CA CYS A 37 -32.05 -24.39 -9.62
C CYS A 37 -30.76 -24.91 -10.30
N ALA A 38 -30.87 -25.47 -11.52
CA ALA A 38 -29.76 -26.13 -12.22
C ALA A 38 -28.51 -25.23 -12.43
N PHE A 39 -28.67 -23.91 -12.51
CA PHE A 39 -27.54 -22.99 -12.69
C PHE A 39 -26.54 -23.03 -11.52
N MET A 40 -26.99 -23.38 -10.31
CA MET A 40 -26.14 -23.47 -9.13
C MET A 40 -25.08 -24.57 -9.26
N ARG A 41 -25.32 -25.60 -10.10
CA ARG A 41 -24.36 -26.69 -10.34
C ARG A 41 -23.06 -26.24 -11.01
N GLN A 42 -23.00 -25.00 -11.51
CA GLN A 42 -21.77 -24.40 -12.06
C GLN A 42 -20.88 -23.76 -10.97
N THR A 43 -21.33 -23.77 -9.72
CA THR A 43 -20.59 -23.22 -8.59
C THR A 43 -19.73 -24.29 -7.91
N ASN A 44 -18.73 -23.85 -7.14
CA ASN A 44 -17.87 -24.72 -6.35
C ASN A 44 -18.42 -24.99 -4.94
N PHE A 45 -19.70 -24.71 -4.69
CA PHE A 45 -20.32 -24.95 -3.39
C PHE A 45 -20.74 -26.41 -3.26
N VAL A 46 -20.85 -26.89 -2.03
CA VAL A 46 -21.47 -28.19 -1.74
C VAL A 46 -22.98 -28.04 -1.84
N LEU A 47 -23.59 -28.72 -2.81
CA LEU A 47 -25.00 -28.58 -3.19
C LEU A 47 -25.86 -29.78 -2.77
N ASP A 48 -25.39 -30.63 -1.87
CA ASP A 48 -26.09 -31.86 -1.47
C ASP A 48 -27.48 -31.59 -0.88
N THR A 49 -27.68 -30.40 -0.30
CA THR A 49 -28.96 -29.97 0.28
C THR A 49 -29.79 -29.11 -0.67
N MET A 50 -29.34 -28.86 -1.90
CA MET A 50 -30.01 -27.97 -2.85
C MET A 50 -31.31 -28.57 -3.38
N PRO A 51 -32.44 -27.83 -3.39
CA PRO A 51 -33.69 -28.29 -4.01
C PRO A 51 -33.61 -28.25 -5.54
N ASP A 52 -34.35 -29.14 -6.21
CA ASP A 52 -34.41 -29.20 -7.69
C ASP A 52 -35.14 -27.98 -8.30
N ALA A 53 -36.09 -27.41 -7.57
CA ALA A 53 -36.88 -26.24 -7.95
C ALA A 53 -36.92 -25.20 -6.81
N PRO A 54 -37.19 -23.91 -7.10
CA PRO A 54 -37.19 -22.87 -6.07
C PRO A 54 -38.31 -23.06 -5.02
N GLU A 55 -37.91 -23.16 -3.76
CA GLU A 55 -38.83 -23.37 -2.63
C GLU A 55 -38.98 -22.10 -1.79
N LYS A 56 -39.98 -22.08 -0.90
CA LYS A 56 -40.16 -20.97 0.03
C LYS A 56 -38.95 -20.90 0.97
N ALA A 57 -38.29 -19.75 1.03
CA ALA A 57 -37.14 -19.55 1.90
C ALA A 57 -37.51 -19.87 3.37
N SER A 58 -36.76 -20.80 3.96
CA SER A 58 -36.91 -21.20 5.36
C SER A 58 -35.52 -21.28 6.00
N GLY A 59 -35.37 -20.71 7.21
CA GLY A 59 -34.11 -20.79 7.98
C GLY A 59 -32.93 -19.95 7.45
N LEU A 60 -33.14 -19.10 6.43
CA LEU A 60 -32.12 -18.18 5.91
C LEU A 60 -31.92 -16.97 6.83
N ARG A 61 -30.67 -16.53 7.02
CA ARG A 61 -30.29 -15.42 7.92
C ARG A 61 -30.01 -14.13 7.18
N THR A 62 -29.37 -14.20 6.01
CA THR A 62 -28.80 -13.05 5.30
C THR A 62 -29.65 -12.69 4.06
N CYS A 63 -30.10 -13.70 3.33
CA CYS A 63 -30.98 -13.58 2.17
C CYS A 63 -32.44 -13.36 2.62
N ARG A 64 -33.15 -12.45 1.96
CA ARG A 64 -34.54 -12.11 2.32
C ARG A 64 -35.47 -13.32 2.13
N ALA A 65 -36.12 -13.75 3.21
CA ALA A 65 -37.01 -14.91 3.23
C ALA A 65 -38.36 -14.72 2.48
N SER A 66 -38.63 -13.53 1.93
CA SER A 66 -39.90 -13.24 1.22
C SER A 66 -39.94 -13.75 -0.22
N LYS A 67 -38.87 -14.39 -0.72
CA LYS A 67 -38.77 -14.90 -2.09
C LYS A 67 -38.62 -16.42 -2.11
N ARG A 68 -39.07 -17.06 -3.20
CA ARG A 68 -38.67 -18.43 -3.52
C ARG A 68 -37.18 -18.46 -3.86
N THR A 69 -36.46 -19.46 -3.37
CA THR A 69 -35.00 -19.53 -3.41
C THR A 69 -34.53 -20.97 -3.67
N CYS A 70 -33.35 -21.07 -4.27
CA CYS A 70 -32.61 -22.31 -4.46
C CYS A 70 -31.57 -22.55 -3.35
N CYS A 71 -31.41 -21.58 -2.44
CA CYS A 71 -30.40 -21.66 -1.38
C CYS A 71 -31.02 -22.24 -0.09
N THR A 72 -30.33 -23.22 0.48
CA THR A 72 -30.52 -23.69 1.86
C THR A 72 -29.63 -22.92 2.82
N ARG A 73 -29.80 -23.15 4.14
CA ARG A 73 -28.99 -22.50 5.18
C ARG A 73 -27.51 -22.87 5.05
N GLU A 74 -27.20 -24.10 4.67
CA GLU A 74 -25.82 -24.60 4.49
C GLU A 74 -25.16 -23.95 3.27
N ILE A 75 -25.90 -23.79 2.17
CA ILE A 75 -25.43 -23.10 0.97
C ILE A 75 -25.26 -21.60 1.24
N GLU A 76 -26.20 -20.98 1.97
CA GLU A 76 -26.10 -19.58 2.38
C GLU A 76 -24.88 -19.32 3.26
N ALA A 77 -24.59 -20.20 4.22
CA ALA A 77 -23.41 -20.09 5.08
C ALA A 77 -22.11 -20.20 4.28
N GLN A 78 -22.03 -21.13 3.32
CA GLN A 78 -20.86 -21.25 2.42
C GLN A 78 -20.69 -20.01 1.53
N MET A 79 -21.79 -19.48 1.00
CA MET A 79 -21.77 -18.25 0.20
C MET A 79 -21.33 -17.04 1.02
N GLU A 80 -21.78 -16.93 2.27
CA GLU A 80 -21.40 -15.88 3.20
C GLU A 80 -19.90 -15.94 3.54
N ASP A 81 -19.38 -17.12 3.86
CA ASP A 81 -17.96 -17.32 4.14
C ASP A 81 -17.08 -17.01 2.92
N GLN A 82 -17.50 -17.47 1.73
CA GLN A 82 -16.78 -17.15 0.49
C GLN A 82 -16.82 -15.64 0.18
N ALA A 83 -17.97 -14.98 0.39
CA ALA A 83 -18.08 -13.54 0.17
C ALA A 83 -17.17 -12.76 1.12
N LYS A 84 -17.12 -13.16 2.40
CA LYS A 84 -16.22 -12.58 3.40
C LYS A 84 -14.75 -12.76 3.00
N THR A 85 -14.34 -13.99 2.70
CA THR A 85 -12.96 -14.31 2.31
C THR A 85 -12.55 -13.52 1.07
N ARG A 86 -13.39 -13.47 0.03
CA ARG A 86 -13.11 -12.68 -1.18
C ARG A 86 -13.00 -11.18 -0.92
N PHE A 87 -13.82 -10.66 -0.02
CA PHE A 87 -13.73 -9.26 0.39
C PHE A 87 -12.41 -8.98 1.11
N GLU A 88 -12.06 -9.82 2.09
CA GLU A 88 -10.79 -9.73 2.83
C GLU A 88 -9.59 -9.82 1.90
N GLU A 89 -9.57 -10.79 0.97
CA GLU A 89 -8.53 -10.92 -0.06
C GLU A 89 -8.43 -9.68 -0.97
N SER A 90 -9.58 -9.13 -1.38
CA SER A 90 -9.61 -7.92 -2.24
C SER A 90 -9.06 -6.70 -1.50
N VAL A 91 -9.44 -6.52 -0.23
CA VAL A 91 -8.95 -5.43 0.62
C VAL A 91 -7.46 -5.61 0.90
N HIS A 92 -7.03 -6.81 1.31
CA HIS A 92 -5.64 -7.12 1.60
C HIS A 92 -4.74 -6.91 0.37
N SER A 93 -5.19 -7.32 -0.81
CA SER A 93 -4.48 -7.08 -2.08
C SER A 93 -4.23 -5.58 -2.32
N ARG A 94 -5.25 -4.74 -2.08
CA ARG A 94 -5.12 -3.27 -2.23
C ARG A 94 -4.19 -2.67 -1.18
N ILE A 95 -4.29 -3.10 0.08
CA ILE A 95 -3.41 -2.66 1.16
C ILE A 95 -1.95 -3.00 0.81
N LYS A 96 -1.69 -4.23 0.34
CA LYS A 96 -0.36 -4.68 -0.03
C LYS A 96 0.27 -3.83 -1.14
N ILE A 97 -0.52 -3.35 -2.11
CA ILE A 97 -0.04 -2.43 -3.14
C ILE A 97 0.44 -1.11 -2.50
N ILE A 98 -0.33 -0.56 -1.57
CA ILE A 98 0.00 0.68 -0.87
C ILE A 98 1.24 0.49 0.01
N GLU A 99 1.30 -0.61 0.76
CA GLU A 99 2.46 -0.98 1.58
C GLU A 99 3.73 -1.11 0.73
N ASN A 100 3.65 -1.82 -0.40
CA ASN A 100 4.78 -1.98 -1.32
C ASN A 100 5.21 -0.64 -1.92
N PHE A 101 4.25 0.24 -2.26
CA PHE A 101 4.54 1.59 -2.73
C PHE A 101 5.35 2.37 -1.69
N PHE A 102 4.86 2.47 -0.45
CA PHE A 102 5.58 3.20 0.60
C PHE A 102 6.93 2.59 0.93
N THR A 103 7.03 1.27 0.99
CA THR A 103 8.30 0.57 1.28
C THR A 103 9.33 0.80 0.17
N THR A 104 8.90 0.70 -1.09
CA THR A 104 9.78 0.96 -2.25
C THR A 104 10.27 2.40 -2.25
N HIS A 105 9.37 3.37 -2.05
CA HIS A 105 9.77 4.78 -2.04
C HIS A 105 10.62 5.15 -0.83
N ALA A 106 10.35 4.58 0.35
CA ALA A 106 11.16 4.80 1.55
C ALA A 106 12.58 4.26 1.37
N THR A 107 12.74 3.04 0.84
CA THR A 107 14.05 2.43 0.59
C THR A 107 14.85 3.16 -0.50
N GLN A 108 14.16 3.64 -1.55
CA GLN A 108 14.77 4.51 -2.56
C GLN A 108 15.27 5.82 -1.93
N PHE A 109 14.46 6.48 -1.12
CA PHE A 109 14.85 7.71 -0.43
C PHE A 109 16.04 7.49 0.50
N GLN A 110 16.02 6.43 1.31
CA GLN A 110 17.15 6.07 2.18
C GLN A 110 18.44 5.86 1.40
N THR A 111 18.36 5.19 0.24
CA THR A 111 19.51 4.95 -0.65
C THR A 111 20.05 6.26 -1.21
N LEU A 112 19.17 7.09 -1.78
CA LEU A 112 19.55 8.40 -2.34
C LEU A 112 20.19 9.30 -1.28
N PHE A 113 19.63 9.33 -0.07
CA PHE A 113 20.16 10.14 1.02
C PHE A 113 21.53 9.66 1.49
N ARG A 114 21.71 8.34 1.70
CA ARG A 114 22.99 7.74 2.05
C ARG A 114 24.06 8.05 1.00
N ASP A 115 23.73 7.88 -0.27
CA ASP A 115 24.68 8.09 -1.36
C ASP A 115 25.05 9.58 -1.49
N SER A 116 24.08 10.48 -1.27
CA SER A 116 24.31 11.92 -1.20
C SER A 116 25.22 12.33 -0.05
N LEU A 117 25.01 11.76 1.16
CA LEU A 117 25.90 12.00 2.30
C LEU A 117 27.32 11.51 2.04
N LYS A 118 27.46 10.34 1.43
CA LYS A 118 28.76 9.80 1.06
C LYS A 118 29.47 10.69 0.04
N ALA A 119 28.76 11.16 -0.98
CA ALA A 119 29.31 12.08 -1.97
C ALA A 119 29.78 13.39 -1.31
N ALA A 120 28.96 13.99 -0.44
CA ALA A 120 29.32 15.20 0.30
C ALA A 120 30.54 15.00 1.21
N SER A 121 30.65 13.85 1.89
CA SER A 121 31.80 13.50 2.72
C SER A 121 33.10 13.43 1.91
N VAL A 122 33.06 12.79 0.74
CA VAL A 122 34.23 12.67 -0.14
C VAL A 122 34.64 14.03 -0.71
N GLU A 123 33.67 14.83 -1.16
CA GLU A 123 33.95 16.16 -1.70
C GLU A 123 34.55 17.09 -0.64
N LEU A 124 34.00 17.06 0.58
CA LEU A 124 34.51 17.84 1.71
C LEU A 124 35.93 17.40 2.07
N ASP A 125 36.18 16.09 2.17
CA ASP A 125 37.51 15.55 2.49
C ASP A 125 38.57 16.01 1.49
N LEU A 126 38.27 15.90 0.18
CA LEU A 126 39.16 16.36 -0.89
C LEU A 126 39.42 17.87 -0.82
N MET A 127 38.36 18.68 -0.64
CA MET A 127 38.49 20.13 -0.54
C MET A 127 39.29 20.56 0.68
N PHE A 128 39.06 19.91 1.83
CA PHE A 128 39.67 20.29 3.11
C PHE A 128 41.12 19.80 3.19
N ALA A 129 41.42 18.60 2.70
CA ALA A 129 42.80 18.14 2.56
C ALA A 129 43.62 19.07 1.67
N ARG A 130 43.03 19.57 0.57
CA ARG A 130 43.71 20.53 -0.31
C ARG A 130 43.88 21.91 0.32
N THR A 131 42.89 22.41 1.05
CA THR A 131 42.87 23.78 1.57
C THR A 131 43.63 23.91 2.90
N TYR A 132 43.47 22.95 3.80
CA TYR A 132 44.00 23.00 5.18
C TYR A 132 45.16 22.03 5.43
N GLY A 133 45.38 21.06 4.52
CA GLY A 133 46.54 20.18 4.55
C GLY A 133 46.68 19.42 5.88
N PRO A 134 47.88 19.41 6.51
CA PRO A 134 48.15 18.63 7.72
C PRO A 134 47.23 18.96 8.91
N PHE A 135 46.75 20.20 9.03
CA PHE A 135 45.85 20.58 10.13
C PHE A 135 44.52 19.82 10.06
N TYR A 136 44.01 19.62 8.85
CA TYR A 136 42.83 18.80 8.61
C TYR A 136 43.14 17.31 8.74
N LEU A 137 44.20 16.83 8.09
CA LEU A 137 44.51 15.39 8.04
C LEU A 137 44.73 14.77 9.43
N SER A 138 45.26 15.55 10.38
CA SER A 138 45.46 15.12 11.78
C SER A 138 44.16 15.02 12.60
N HIS A 139 43.06 15.62 12.13
CA HIS A 139 41.78 15.71 12.84
C HIS A 139 40.57 15.31 11.98
N SER A 140 40.80 14.70 10.82
CA SER A 140 39.76 14.37 9.84
C SER A 140 38.73 13.37 10.37
N GLN A 141 39.10 12.59 11.39
CA GLN A 141 38.21 11.63 12.06
C GLN A 141 36.92 12.28 12.58
N ILE A 142 36.96 13.55 13.02
CA ILE A 142 35.76 14.28 13.49
C ILE A 142 34.67 14.33 12.41
N PHE A 143 35.07 14.51 11.16
CA PHE A 143 34.15 14.55 10.02
C PHE A 143 33.68 13.15 9.64
N ASN A 144 34.56 12.15 9.64
CA ASN A 144 34.21 10.76 9.34
C ASN A 144 33.15 10.23 10.33
N ASP A 145 33.38 10.42 11.63
CA ASP A 145 32.47 9.99 12.69
C ASP A 145 31.11 10.70 12.57
N PHE A 146 31.11 11.98 12.20
CA PHE A 146 29.89 12.75 11.96
C PHE A 146 29.08 12.20 10.78
N PHE A 147 29.69 12.02 9.61
CA PHE A 147 28.99 11.51 8.43
C PHE A 147 28.49 10.08 8.62
N GLU A 148 29.25 9.23 9.33
CA GLU A 148 28.83 7.87 9.66
C GLU A 148 27.63 7.85 10.60
N ARG A 149 27.67 8.62 11.70
CA ARG A 149 26.56 8.72 12.66
C ARG A 149 25.30 9.29 12.01
N LEU A 150 25.47 10.29 11.15
CA LEU A 150 24.37 10.88 10.40
C LEU A 150 23.75 9.83 9.45
N SER A 151 24.56 9.15 8.65
CA SER A 151 24.10 8.09 7.73
C SER A 151 23.35 6.98 8.48
N ASN A 152 23.93 6.44 9.55
CA ASN A 152 23.34 5.34 10.32
C ASN A 152 21.98 5.71 10.94
N THR A 153 21.85 6.95 11.43
CA THR A 153 20.59 7.45 11.98
C THR A 153 19.46 7.34 10.95
N PHE A 154 19.66 7.85 9.75
CA PHE A 154 18.62 7.86 8.70
C PHE A 154 18.33 6.48 8.11
N VAL A 155 19.27 5.53 8.22
CA VAL A 155 19.07 4.14 7.78
C VAL A 155 18.27 3.33 8.80
N THR A 156 18.52 3.49 10.11
CA THR A 156 17.88 2.66 11.15
C THR A 156 16.54 3.23 11.63
N GLN A 157 16.41 4.55 11.76
CA GLN A 157 15.18 5.19 12.26
C GLN A 157 14.95 6.52 11.54
N LEU A 158 13.83 6.66 10.83
CA LEU A 158 13.31 7.94 10.33
C LEU A 158 12.80 8.84 11.48
N GLN A 159 13.59 9.00 12.55
CA GLN A 159 13.29 9.89 13.65
C GLN A 159 14.17 11.13 13.56
N LEU A 160 13.57 12.31 13.74
CA LEU A 160 14.22 13.62 13.57
C LEU A 160 15.06 14.06 14.78
N ASN A 161 14.76 13.53 15.98
CA ASN A 161 15.44 13.90 17.22
C ASN A 161 16.97 13.57 17.29
N PRO A 162 17.50 12.49 16.68
CA PRO A 162 18.94 12.20 16.77
C PRO A 162 19.81 13.14 15.93
N ALA A 163 19.29 13.71 14.84
CA ALA A 163 20.09 14.56 13.94
C ALA A 163 20.59 15.83 14.63
N ARG A 164 19.73 16.48 15.44
CA ARG A 164 20.12 17.67 16.21
C ARG A 164 21.21 17.36 17.22
N LEU A 165 21.10 16.24 17.95
CA LEU A 165 22.12 15.82 18.92
C LEU A 165 23.46 15.50 18.25
N ILE A 166 23.45 14.88 17.07
CA ILE A 166 24.66 14.61 16.29
C ILE A 166 25.32 15.91 15.84
N LEU A 167 24.53 16.89 15.39
CA LEU A 167 25.03 18.21 15.00
C LEU A 167 25.62 18.97 16.20
N ASP A 168 24.92 19.01 17.33
CA ASP A 168 25.38 19.71 18.53
C ASP A 168 26.73 19.13 19.01
N ASP A 169 26.86 17.81 19.02
CA ASP A 169 28.10 17.11 19.40
C ASP A 169 29.25 17.32 18.39
N PHE A 170 28.93 17.31 17.10
CA PHE A 170 29.89 17.63 16.04
C PHE A 170 30.46 19.04 16.19
N TYR A 171 29.60 20.07 16.31
CA TYR A 171 30.07 21.44 16.45
C TYR A 171 30.83 21.67 17.75
N ARG A 172 30.41 21.03 18.86
CA ARG A 172 31.14 21.09 20.12
C ARG A 172 32.57 20.57 19.98
N THR A 173 32.72 19.42 19.33
CA THR A 173 34.03 18.79 19.09
C THR A 173 34.85 19.63 18.12
N LEU A 174 34.25 20.06 17.00
CA LEU A 174 34.89 20.89 15.99
C LEU A 174 35.43 22.20 16.56
N TYR A 175 34.64 22.94 17.33
CA TYR A 175 35.07 24.21 17.91
C TYR A 175 36.20 24.04 18.91
N LYS A 176 36.16 22.99 19.73
CA LYS A 176 37.25 22.66 20.65
C LYS A 176 38.55 22.40 19.87
N THR A 177 38.49 21.54 18.85
CA THR A 177 39.65 21.20 18.02
C THR A 177 40.22 22.41 17.29
N ILE A 178 39.37 23.24 16.67
CA ILE A 178 39.81 24.47 15.99
C ILE A 178 40.49 25.42 17.00
N PHE A 179 39.93 25.57 18.19
CA PHE A 179 40.53 26.40 19.23
C PHE A 179 41.92 25.90 19.62
N GLU A 180 42.08 24.59 19.85
CA GLU A 180 43.36 23.95 20.18
C GLU A 180 44.40 24.12 19.06
N ILE A 181 44.00 23.95 17.78
CA ILE A 181 44.87 24.16 16.62
C ILE A 181 45.35 25.62 16.53
N MET A 182 44.46 26.59 16.76
CA MET A 182 44.81 28.02 16.68
C MET A 182 45.62 28.52 17.87
N ASN A 183 45.61 27.80 18.99
CA ASN A 183 46.17 28.25 20.27
C ASN A 183 47.13 27.22 20.89
N PRO A 184 48.19 26.79 20.19
CA PRO A 184 49.07 25.72 20.64
C PRO A 184 49.80 26.02 21.96
N VAL A 185 50.01 27.30 22.28
CA VAL A 185 50.70 27.76 23.50
C VAL A 185 49.93 27.42 24.78
N TYR A 186 48.59 27.35 24.71
CA TYR A 186 47.77 27.00 25.87
C TYR A 186 47.80 25.50 26.19
N ILE A 187 48.25 24.67 25.26
CA ILE A 187 48.38 23.21 25.43
C ILE A 187 49.66 22.87 26.19
N THR A 188 50.69 23.74 26.17
CA THR A 188 51.98 23.50 26.84
C THR A 188 52.06 23.98 28.29
N LEU A 189 50.98 24.52 28.86
CA LEU A 189 50.96 25.11 30.21
C LEU A 189 50.04 24.38 31.21
N TRP A 190 49.64 23.14 30.90
CA TRP A 190 48.92 22.24 31.82
C TRP A 190 49.56 20.86 31.84
#